data_AF-A0A401M4B4-F1
#
_entry.id   AF-A0A401M4B4-F1
#
_cell.length_a   1.000
_cell.length_b   1.000
_cell.length_c   1.000
_cell.angle_alpha   90.00
_cell.angle_beta   90.00
_cell.angle_gamma   90.00
#
_symmetry.space_group_name_H-M   'P 1'
#
loop_
_entity.id
_entity.type
_entity.pdbx_description
1 polymer ?
#
loop_
_entity_poly.entity_id
_entity_poly.type
_entity_poly.pdbx_seq_one_letter_code
_entity_poly.pdbx_strand_id
1 'polypeptide(L)'
;MTLYAGMGASSGIAGGELLGTMLQRHPGDLPGALRAWEARIRPFIETEQDSAMFMRTLFTPADRKEQIMRTAMRRLMGKPVFAWALGKMPKGPDLTNKERDVAAV
;
A
#
# COMPACT_ATOMS: atom_id res chain seq x y z
N MET A 1 3.89 -7.25 1.52
CA MET A 1 3.74 -6.66 2.86
C MET A 1 2.59 -5.67 2.77
N THR A 2 1.63 -5.66 3.70
CA THR A 2 0.51 -4.69 3.82
C THR A 2 0.33 -4.33 5.30
N LEU A 3 -0.66 -3.50 5.69
CA LEU A 3 -0.92 -3.17 7.10
C LEU A 3 -1.09 -4.39 8.04
N TYR A 4 -1.46 -5.57 7.51
CA TYR A 4 -1.48 -6.84 8.26
C TYR A 4 -0.13 -7.60 8.22
N ALA A 5 0.72 -7.30 7.25
CA ALA A 5 2.00 -7.95 6.98
C ALA A 5 3.14 -6.92 6.90
N GLY A 6 3.32 -6.08 7.94
CA GLY A 6 4.54 -5.27 8.13
C GLY A 6 4.61 -3.87 7.50
N MET A 7 3.67 -3.45 6.64
CA MET A 7 3.79 -2.12 5.99
C MET A 7 3.54 -0.96 6.94
N GLY A 8 2.72 -1.11 7.99
CA GLY A 8 2.50 0.00 8.93
C GLY A 8 3.81 0.50 9.57
N ALA A 9 4.65 -0.44 10.00
CA ALA A 9 5.96 -0.13 10.57
C ALA A 9 6.95 0.38 9.51
N SER A 10 7.03 -0.29 8.35
CA SER A 10 7.91 0.13 7.25
C SER A 10 7.57 1.52 6.72
N SER A 11 6.29 1.82 6.53
CA SER A 11 5.80 3.15 6.12
C SER A 11 6.07 4.21 7.18
N GLY A 12 6.00 3.85 8.47
CA GLY A 12 6.37 4.75 9.58
C GLY A 12 7.86 5.10 9.57
N ILE A 13 8.74 4.11 9.37
CA ILE A 13 10.19 4.31 9.27
C ILE A 13 10.52 5.18 8.06
N ALA A 14 10.02 4.82 6.87
CA ALA A 14 10.23 5.58 5.65
C ALA A 14 9.71 7.03 5.78
N GLY A 15 8.58 7.21 6.47
CA GLY A 15 8.04 8.53 6.75
C GLY A 15 8.90 9.36 7.70
N GLY A 16 9.51 8.74 8.70
CA GLY A 16 10.45 9.41 9.61
C GLY A 16 11.72 9.87 8.90
N GLU A 17 12.29 9.03 8.04
CA GLU A 17 13.46 9.37 7.22
C GLU A 17 13.16 10.52 6.25
N LEU A 18 12.03 10.45 5.55
CA LEU A 18 11.57 11.53 4.67
C LEU A 18 11.36 12.83 5.44
N LEU A 19 10.83 12.78 6.66
CA LEU A 19 10.62 13.96 7.49
C LEU A 19 11.96 14.60 7.86
N GLY A 20 12.95 13.80 8.28
CA GLY A 20 14.30 14.27 8.56
C GLY A 20 14.92 14.99 7.36
N THR A 21 14.75 14.42 6.16
CA THR A 21 15.22 15.00 4.90
C THR A 21 14.54 16.35 4.60
N MET A 22 13.22 16.45 4.78
CA MET A 22 12.50 17.71 4.54
C MET A 22 12.85 18.79 5.56
N LEU A 23 13.06 18.43 6.82
CA LEU A 23 13.53 19.37 7.85
C LEU A 23 14.92 19.93 7.53
N GLN A 24 15.84 19.11 7.01
CA GLN A 24 17.18 19.57 6.58
C GLN A 24 17.12 20.50 5.36
N ARG A 25 16.18 20.27 4.44
CA ARG A 25 16.03 21.06 3.20
C ARG A 25 15.33 22.40 3.41
N HIS A 26 14.56 22.55 4.48
CA HIS A 26 13.81 23.76 4.80
C HIS A 26 14.27 24.36 6.14
N PRO A 27 15.55 24.79 6.27
CA PRO A 27 16.04 25.36 7.53
C PRO A 27 15.29 26.64 7.86
N GLY A 28 14.71 26.70 9.07
CA GLY A 28 13.92 27.85 9.53
C GLY A 28 12.49 27.93 8.97
N ASP A 29 12.08 27.02 8.08
CA ASP A 29 10.72 26.94 7.53
C ASP A 29 10.08 25.57 7.88
N LEU A 30 9.77 25.40 9.16
CA LEU A 30 9.08 24.19 9.65
C LEU A 30 7.72 23.95 8.94
N PRO A 31 6.85 24.96 8.75
CA PRO A 31 5.59 24.75 8.03
C PRO A 31 5.81 24.28 6.57
N GLY A 32 6.83 24.80 5.89
CA GLY A 32 7.21 24.35 4.55
C GLY A 32 7.70 22.91 4.51
N ALA A 33 8.58 22.53 5.44
CA ALA A 33 9.04 21.15 5.57
C ALA A 33 7.87 20.17 5.74
N LEU A 34 6.94 20.48 6.64
CA LEU A 34 5.79 19.60 6.92
C LEU A 34 4.85 19.48 5.72
N ARG A 35 4.58 20.59 5.01
CA ARG A 35 3.79 20.56 3.76
C ARG A 35 4.45 19.70 2.69
N ALA A 36 5.77 19.85 2.49
CA ALA A 36 6.51 19.09 1.50
C ALA A 36 6.57 17.60 1.85
N TRP A 37 6.76 17.27 3.12
CA TRP A 37 6.69 15.91 3.64
C TRP A 37 5.32 15.29 3.40
N GLU A 38 4.25 15.97 3.81
CA GLU A 38 2.88 15.47 3.70
C GLU A 38 2.48 15.25 2.24
N ALA A 39 2.78 16.20 1.36
CA ALA A 39 2.48 16.10 -0.07
C ALA A 39 3.10 14.87 -0.72
N ARG A 40 4.22 14.37 -0.18
CA ARG A 40 4.93 13.21 -0.71
C ARG A 40 4.49 11.90 -0.08
N ILE A 41 4.23 11.86 1.23
CA ILE A 41 3.86 10.62 1.92
C ILE A 41 2.37 10.28 1.83
N ARG A 42 1.49 11.29 1.75
CA ARG A 42 0.03 11.09 1.76
C ARG A 42 -0.47 10.16 0.64
N PRO A 43 -0.08 10.33 -0.64
CA PRO A 43 -0.55 9.45 -1.72
C PRO A 43 -0.09 8.00 -1.55
N PHE A 44 1.10 7.81 -1.00
CA PHE A 44 1.64 6.47 -0.70
C PHE A 44 0.82 5.79 0.41
N ILE A 45 0.54 6.50 1.50
CA ILE A 45 -0.27 5.97 2.61
C ILE A 45 -1.70 5.67 2.17
N GLU A 46 -2.32 6.54 1.38
CA GLU A 46 -3.67 6.31 0.84
C GLU A 46 -3.72 5.03 0.00
N THR A 47 -2.72 4.80 -0.86
CA THR A 47 -2.63 3.56 -1.65
C THR A 47 -2.50 2.32 -0.75
N GLU A 48 -1.65 2.38 0.27
CA GLU A 48 -1.45 1.26 1.21
C GLU A 48 -2.70 0.99 2.06
N GLN A 49 -3.43 2.04 2.44
CA GLN A 49 -4.71 1.93 3.16
C GLN A 49 -5.79 1.29 2.29
N ASP A 50 -5.92 1.70 1.03
CA ASP A 50 -6.87 1.10 0.09
C ASP A 50 -6.56 -0.38 -0.15
N SER A 51 -5.28 -0.71 -0.39
CA SER A 51 -4.81 -2.09 -0.49
C SER A 51 -5.14 -2.91 0.77
N ALA A 52 -4.97 -2.32 1.95
CA ALA A 52 -5.28 -2.99 3.22
C ALA A 52 -6.78 -3.24 3.40
N MET A 53 -7.62 -2.28 3.01
CA MET A 53 -9.08 -2.42 3.06
C MET A 53 -9.56 -3.53 2.12
N PHE A 54 -8.98 -3.63 0.91
CA PHE A 54 -9.26 -4.73 0.00
C PHE A 54 -8.82 -6.08 0.60
N MET A 55 -7.58 -6.18 1.07
CA MET A 55 -7.06 -7.42 1.66
C MET A 55 -7.83 -7.86 2.90
N ARG A 56 -8.34 -6.94 3.72
CA ARG A 56 -9.20 -7.26 4.86
C ARG A 56 -10.41 -8.11 4.44
N THR A 57 -11.06 -7.80 3.31
CA THR A 57 -12.21 -8.59 2.82
C THR A 57 -11.85 -10.04 2.47
N LEU A 58 -10.59 -10.30 2.13
CA LEU A 58 -10.08 -11.63 1.78
C LEU A 58 -9.74 -12.48 3.01
N PHE A 59 -9.24 -11.86 4.08
CA PHE A 59 -8.81 -12.58 5.29
C PHE A 59 -9.89 -12.62 6.37
N THR A 60 -10.55 -11.49 6.61
CA THR A 60 -11.53 -11.29 7.68
C THR A 60 -12.82 -10.67 7.14
N PRO A 61 -13.66 -11.46 6.45
CA PRO A 61 -14.94 -11.01 5.93
C PRO A 61 -15.83 -10.49 7.06
N ALA A 62 -16.40 -9.30 6.91
CA ALA A 62 -17.32 -8.71 7.87
C ALA A 62 -18.74 -9.28 7.73
N ASP A 63 -19.15 -9.59 6.49
CA ASP A 63 -20.52 -9.95 6.15
C ASP A 63 -20.63 -11.19 5.27
N ARG A 64 -21.84 -11.79 5.22
CA ARG A 64 -22.13 -12.97 4.37
C ARG A 64 -21.83 -12.74 2.89
N LYS A 65 -22.03 -11.53 2.38
CA LYS A 65 -21.72 -11.19 0.98
C LYS A 65 -20.23 -11.34 0.68
N GLU A 66 -19.38 -10.81 1.56
CA GLU A 66 -17.92 -10.94 1.46
C GLU A 66 -17.46 -12.38 1.60
N GLN A 67 -18.10 -13.16 2.48
CA GLN A 67 -17.82 -14.59 2.64
C GLN A 67 -18.15 -15.40 1.39
N ILE A 68 -19.28 -15.10 0.72
CA ILE A 68 -19.66 -15.72 -0.56
C ILE A 68 -18.64 -15.33 -1.64
N MET A 69 -18.28 -14.05 -1.74
CA MET A 69 -17.30 -13.56 -2.70
C MET A 69 -15.93 -14.23 -2.52
N ARG A 70 -15.42 -14.32 -1.28
CA ARG A 70 -14.18 -15.03 -0.95
C ARG A 70 -14.23 -16.50 -1.33
N THR A 71 -15.39 -17.15 -1.18
CA THR A 71 -15.56 -18.57 -1.52
C THR A 71 -15.61 -18.78 -3.04
N ALA A 72 -16.30 -17.91 -3.77
CA ALA A 72 -16.30 -17.90 -5.22
C ALA A 72 -14.89 -17.65 -5.78
N MET A 73 -14.20 -16.63 -5.27
CA MET A 73 -12.83 -16.30 -5.64
C MET A 73 -11.86 -17.47 -5.41
N ARG A 74 -11.92 -18.14 -4.25
CA ARG A 74 -11.08 -19.33 -3.98
C ARG A 74 -11.34 -20.48 -4.94
N ARG A 75 -12.62 -20.73 -5.29
CA ARG A 75 -12.98 -21.76 -6.28
C ARG A 75 -12.54 -21.40 -7.69
N LEU A 76 -12.52 -20.11 -8.03
CA LEU A 76 -12.09 -19.61 -9.32
C LEU A 76 -10.56 -19.66 -9.45
N MET A 77 -9.83 -19.25 -8.41
CA MET A 77 -8.37 -19.29 -8.33
C MET A 77 -7.80 -20.72 -8.34
N GLY A 78 -8.55 -21.71 -7.86
CA GLY A 78 -8.16 -23.12 -7.93
C GLY A 78 -8.22 -23.73 -9.34
N LYS A 79 -8.72 -23.01 -10.36
CA LYS A 79 -8.77 -23.49 -11.73
C LYS A 79 -7.49 -23.10 -12.51
N PRO A 80 -6.85 -24.03 -13.23
CA PRO A 80 -5.57 -23.79 -13.91
C PRO A 80 -5.64 -22.69 -14.98
N VAL A 81 -6.82 -22.47 -15.58
CA VAL A 81 -7.07 -21.39 -16.54
C VAL A 81 -6.96 -20.00 -15.90
N PHE A 82 -7.36 -19.86 -14.64
CA PHE A 82 -7.29 -18.58 -13.92
C PHE A 82 -5.86 -18.23 -13.52
N ALA A 83 -5.05 -19.23 -13.14
CA ALA A 83 -3.63 -19.05 -12.85
C ALA A 83 -2.84 -18.58 -14.09
N TRP A 84 -3.16 -19.12 -15.28
CA TRP A 84 -2.57 -18.66 -16.54
C TRP A 84 -2.97 -17.22 -16.90
N ALA A 85 -4.22 -16.84 -16.65
CA ALA A 85 -4.70 -15.48 -16.90
C ALA A 85 -4.12 -14.45 -15.90
N LEU A 86 -3.94 -14.82 -14.63
CA LEU A 86 -3.35 -13.94 -13.62
C LEU A 86 -1.90 -13.56 -13.96
N GLY A 87 -1.14 -14.48 -14.57
CA GLY A 87 0.23 -14.22 -15.03
C GLY A 87 0.33 -13.23 -16.20
N LYS A 88 -0.80 -12.88 -16.83
CA LYS A 88 -0.87 -11.91 -17.94
C LYS A 88 -1.50 -10.56 -17.54
N MET A 89 -1.93 -10.38 -16.30
CA MET A 89 -2.45 -9.10 -15.85
C MET A 89 -1.29 -8.13 -15.55
N PRO A 90 -1.38 -6.87 -16.00
CA PRO A 90 -0.40 -5.85 -15.63
C PRO A 90 -0.37 -5.70 -14.10
N LYS A 91 0.84 -5.60 -13.53
CA LYS A 91 1.05 -5.42 -12.09
C LYS A 91 0.23 -4.23 -11.60
N GLY A 92 -0.59 -4.44 -10.56
CA GLY A 92 -1.39 -3.37 -9.97
C GLY A 92 -0.51 -2.27 -9.35
N PRO A 93 -1.05 -1.06 -9.14
CA PRO A 93 -0.31 0.11 -8.66
C PRO A 93 0.43 -0.12 -7.32
N ASP A 94 -0.07 -1.02 -6.46
CA ASP A 94 0.56 -1.46 -5.21
C ASP A 94 1.95 -2.10 -5.40
N LEU A 95 2.18 -2.78 -6.52
CA LEU A 95 3.46 -3.40 -6.85
C LEU A 95 4.43 -2.37 -7.45
N THR A 96 3.91 -1.37 -8.17
CA THR A 96 4.71 -0.29 -8.75
C THR A 96 5.27 0.66 -7.69
N ASN A 97 4.52 0.85 -6.59
CA ASN A 97 5.00 1.64 -5.45
C ASN A 97 6.06 0.90 -4.61
N LYS A 98 6.06 -0.44 -4.58
CA LYS A 98 7.12 -1.23 -3.91
C LYS A 98 8.50 -1.09 -4.54
N GLU A 99 8.57 -0.70 -5.82
CA GLU A 99 9.82 -0.48 -6.55
C GLU A 99 10.30 0.99 -6.45
N ARG A 100 9.50 1.90 -5.87
CA ARG A 100 9.87 3.31 -5.68
C ARG A 100 10.40 3.51 -4.26
N ASP A 101 11.69 3.79 -4.16
CA ASP A 101 12.27 4.24 -2.91
C ASP A 101 11.75 5.65 -2.59
N VAL A 102 10.79 5.72 -1.67
CA VAL A 102 10.17 7.00 -1.25
C VAL A 102 11.19 7.89 -0.55
N ALA A 103 12.26 7.29 0.01
CA ALA A 103 13.34 7.97 0.72
C ALA A 103 14.50 8.41 -0.19
N ALA A 104 14.62 7.87 -1.41
CA ALA A 104 15.60 8.34 -2.39
C ALA A 104 15.18 9.70 -2.96
N VAL A 105 15.50 10.78 -2.25
CA VAL A 105 15.44 12.15 -2.76
C VAL A 105 16.70 12.87 -2.37
#